data_AF-A0A976KQL5-F1
#
_entry.id   AF-A0A976KQL5-F1
#
_cell.length_a   1.000
_cell.length_b   1.000
_cell.length_c   1.000
_cell.angle_alpha   90.00
_cell.angle_beta   90.00
_cell.angle_gamma   90.00
#
_symmetry.space_group_name_H-M   'P 1'
#
loop_
_entity.id
_entity.type
_entity.pdbx_description
1 polymer ?
#
loop_
_entity_poly.entity_id
_entity_poly.type
_entity_poly.pdbx_seq_one_letter_code
_entity_poly.pdbx_strand_id
1 'polypeptide(L)'
;MKVPGSSRVVLAQLDVCTVELCACDTIHLSVGPASIRLYPQVAHVLLHTLSRALEQAHARFGHLDPEQSAAVFAQAANSGEAVH
;
A
#
# COMPACT_ATOMS: atom_id res chain seq x y z
N MET A 1 2.47 26.54 -23.38
CA MET A 1 2.26 25.10 -23.66
C MET A 1 1.41 24.54 -22.53
N LYS A 2 0.14 24.20 -22.82
CA LYS A 2 -0.82 23.70 -21.84
C LYS A 2 -0.68 22.18 -21.85
N VAL A 3 -0.05 21.60 -20.83
CA VAL A 3 -0.04 20.14 -20.65
C VAL A 3 -1.50 19.73 -20.54
N PRO A 4 -2.03 18.79 -21.36
CA PRO A 4 -3.41 18.34 -21.22
C PRO A 4 -3.59 17.85 -19.80
N GLY A 5 -4.49 18.51 -19.06
CA GLY A 5 -4.76 18.17 -17.67
C GLY A 5 -5.18 16.71 -17.61
N SER A 6 -4.32 15.86 -17.03
CA SER A 6 -4.73 14.55 -16.61
C SER A 6 -5.79 14.78 -15.54
N SER A 7 -7.06 14.67 -15.94
CA SER A 7 -8.16 14.66 -14.98
C SER A 7 -7.88 13.52 -14.00
N ARG A 8 -7.59 13.89 -12.75
CA ARG A 8 -7.47 12.99 -11.61
C ARG A 8 -8.57 13.35 -10.65
N VAL A 9 -9.30 12.33 -10.22
CA VAL A 9 -10.35 12.46 -9.21
C VAL A 9 -9.82 11.81 -7.95
N VAL A 10 -9.64 12.58 -6.88
CA VAL A 10 -9.28 12.03 -5.57
C VAL A 10 -10.47 11.22 -5.05
N LEU A 11 -10.26 9.92 -4.83
CA LEU A 11 -11.26 9.01 -4.26
C LEU A 11 -11.17 8.98 -2.74
N ALA A 12 -9.95 9.03 -2.19
CA ALA A 12 -9.68 9.03 -0.77
C ALA A 12 -8.36 9.72 -0.47
N GLN A 13 -8.29 10.41 0.67
CA GLN A 13 -7.07 11.05 1.16
C GLN A 13 -7.04 11.00 2.69
N LEU A 14 -5.94 10.47 3.23
CA LEU A 14 -5.60 10.38 4.64
C LEU A 14 -4.16 10.88 4.84
N ASP A 15 -3.72 11.00 6.09
CA ASP A 15 -2.43 11.62 6.47
C ASP A 15 -1.21 11.09 5.70
N VAL A 16 -1.20 9.79 5.39
CA VAL A 16 -0.06 9.13 4.73
C VAL A 16 -0.39 8.59 3.34
N CYS A 17 -1.65 8.66 2.90
CA CYS A 17 -2.10 7.97 1.69
C CYS A 17 -3.09 8.81 0.88
N THR A 18 -2.87 8.91 -0.43
CA THR A 18 -3.83 9.49 -1.39
C THR A 18 -4.13 8.48 -2.49
N VAL A 19 -5.42 8.35 -2.81
CA VAL A 19 -5.92 7.46 -3.86
C VAL A 19 -6.67 8.29 -4.90
N GLU A 20 -6.23 8.21 -6.15
CA GLU A 20 -6.80 8.96 -7.27
C GLU A 20 -7.24 8.02 -8.39
N LEU A 21 -8.39 8.29 -9.00
CA LEU A 21 -8.77 7.73 -10.31
C LEU A 21 -8.28 8.67 -11.40
N CYS A 22 -7.40 8.19 -12.26
CA CYS A 22 -6.87 8.96 -13.37
C CYS A 22 -7.62 8.64 -14.66
N ALA A 23 -7.76 9.62 -15.56
CA ALA A 23 -8.36 9.47 -16.89
C ALA A 23 -7.70 8.41 -17.80
N CYS A 24 -6.58 7.82 -17.36
CA CYS A 24 -5.95 6.67 -17.99
C CYS A 24 -6.40 5.32 -17.40
N ASP A 25 -7.64 5.25 -16.91
CA ASP A 25 -8.34 4.09 -16.37
C ASP A 25 -7.55 3.28 -15.33
N THR A 26 -6.81 3.99 -14.49
CA THR A 26 -6.00 3.39 -13.42
C THR A 26 -6.16 4.16 -12.13
N ILE A 27 -6.00 3.42 -11.04
CA ILE A 27 -5.92 3.96 -9.69
C ILE A 27 -4.46 4.30 -9.39
N HIS A 28 -4.22 5.50 -8.90
CA HIS A 28 -2.92 5.95 -8.43
C HIS A 28 -2.98 5.98 -6.91
N LEU A 29 -2.16 5.18 -6.26
CA LEU A 29 -2.07 5.08 -4.81
C LEU A 29 -0.71 5.61 -4.38
N SER A 30 -0.70 6.72 -3.65
CA SER A 30 0.52 7.38 -3.19
C SER A 30 0.61 7.29 -1.68
N VAL A 31 1.68 6.67 -1.16
CA VAL A 31 1.96 6.49 0.27
C VAL A 31 3.31 7.10 0.61
N GLY A 32 3.31 8.28 1.24
CA GLY A 32 4.53 9.06 1.44
C GLY A 32 5.28 9.28 0.12
N PRO A 33 6.56 8.88 0.01
CA PRO A 33 7.34 9.00 -1.23
C PRO A 33 7.02 7.92 -2.28
N ALA A 34 6.32 6.86 -1.91
CA ALA A 34 6.00 5.76 -2.81
C ALA A 34 4.72 6.04 -3.59
N SER A 35 4.70 5.71 -4.88
CA SER A 35 3.50 5.79 -5.71
C SER A 35 3.38 4.56 -6.58
N ILE A 36 2.18 3.99 -6.62
CA ILE A 36 1.87 2.78 -7.37
C ILE A 36 0.67 3.08 -8.28
N ARG A 37 0.78 2.67 -9.53
CA ARG A 37 -0.31 2.73 -10.51
C ARG A 37 -0.87 1.33 -10.73
N LEU A 38 -2.19 1.20 -10.54
CA LEU A 38 -2.88 -0.09 -10.57
C LEU A 38 -4.07 -0.02 -11.52
N TYR A 39 -4.31 -1.10 -12.25
CA TYR A 39 -5.62 -1.31 -12.85
C TYR A 39 -6.67 -1.59 -11.75
N PRO A 40 -7.94 -1.16 -11.90
CA PRO A 40 -8.96 -1.34 -10.86
C PRO A 40 -9.11 -2.78 -10.36
N GLN A 41 -9.06 -3.76 -11.26
CA GLN A 41 -9.13 -5.18 -10.90
C GLN A 41 -7.93 -5.65 -10.07
N VAL A 42 -6.74 -5.10 -10.31
CA VAL A 42 -5.53 -5.43 -9.54
C VAL A 42 -5.61 -4.80 -8.15
N ALA A 43 -6.15 -3.58 -8.04
CA ALA A 43 -6.32 -2.90 -6.76
C ALA A 43 -7.19 -3.70 -5.78
N HIS A 44 -8.26 -4.34 -6.27
CA HIS A 44 -9.11 -5.18 -5.44
C HIS A 44 -8.39 -6.43 -4.91
N VAL A 45 -7.66 -7.13 -5.79
CA VAL A 45 -6.87 -8.32 -5.40
C VAL A 45 -5.75 -7.94 -4.43
N LEU A 46 -5.08 -6.81 -4.67
CA LEU A 46 -4.02 -6.29 -3.81
C LEU A 46 -4.56 -5.96 -2.42
N LEU A 47 -5.69 -5.26 -2.32
CA LEU A 47 -6.32 -4.94 -1.04
C LEU A 47 -6.63 -6.21 -0.25
N HIS A 48 -7.27 -7.20 -0.87
CA HIS A 48 -7.58 -8.47 -0.22
C HIS A 48 -6.32 -9.19 0.27
N THR A 49 -5.26 -9.18 -0.54
CA THR A 49 -3.98 -9.82 -0.18
C THR A 49 -3.30 -9.10 1.00
N LEU A 50 -3.26 -7.77 0.98
CA LEU A 50 -2.70 -6.96 2.05
C LEU A 50 -3.50 -7.10 3.35
N SER A 51 -4.84 -7.10 3.29
CA SER A 51 -5.69 -7.33 4.47
C SER A 51 -5.38 -8.66 5.13
N ARG A 52 -5.30 -9.75 4.35
CA ARG A 52 -4.94 -11.08 4.89
C ARG A 52 -3.53 -11.10 5.48
N ALA A 53 -2.57 -10.46 4.84
CA ALA A 53 -1.20 -10.37 5.37
C ALA A 53 -1.15 -9.59 6.69
N LEU A 54 -1.90 -8.49 6.80
CA LEU A 54 -2.00 -7.71 8.04
C LEU A 54 -2.70 -8.48 9.16
N GLU A 55 -3.76 -9.22 8.86
CA GLU A 55 -4.44 -10.11 9.82
C GLU A 55 -3.50 -11.20 10.34
N GLN A 56 -2.76 -11.86 9.45
CA GLN A 56 -1.77 -12.88 9.82
C GLN A 56 -0.62 -12.28 10.63
N ALA A 57 -0.12 -11.11 10.23
CA ALA A 57 0.90 -10.39 10.97
C ALA A 57 0.38 -10.01 12.37
N HIS A 58 -0.85 -9.52 12.50
CA HIS A 58 -1.44 -9.21 13.79
C HIS A 58 -1.65 -10.46 14.66
N ALA A 59 -2.08 -11.59 14.09
CA ALA A 59 -2.19 -12.83 14.86
C ALA A 59 -0.81 -13.31 15.37
N ARG A 60 0.25 -13.15 14.56
CA ARG A 60 1.61 -13.61 14.89
C ARG A 60 2.38 -12.64 15.78
N PHE A 61 2.15 -11.35 15.63
CA PHE A 61 2.97 -10.28 16.21
C PHE A 61 2.16 -9.25 17.00
N GLY A 62 0.84 -9.39 17.12
CA GLY A 62 -0.03 -8.42 17.80
C GLY A 62 0.17 -8.31 19.30
N HIS A 63 0.99 -9.19 19.90
CA HIS A 63 1.46 -9.11 21.27
C HIS A 63 2.80 -8.36 21.41
N LEU A 64 3.46 -8.06 20.29
CA LEU A 64 4.70 -7.30 20.26
C LEU A 64 4.37 -5.81 20.38
N ASP A 65 5.16 -5.11 21.18
CA ASP A 65 5.11 -3.64 21.20
C ASP A 65 5.60 -3.05 19.85
N PRO A 66 5.39 -1.75 19.59
CA PRO A 66 5.77 -1.13 18.32
C PRO A 66 7.27 -1.23 17.99
N GLU A 67 8.14 -1.22 19.01
CA GLU A 67 9.60 -1.33 18.82
C GLU A 67 10.00 -2.75 18.40
N GLN A 68 9.40 -3.76 19.03
CA GLN A 68 9.58 -5.17 18.69
C GLN A 68 9.02 -5.48 17.29
N SER A 69 7.87 -4.90 16.94
CA SER A 69 7.30 -5.03 15.59
C SER A 69 8.23 -4.45 14.53
N ALA A 70 8.78 -3.24 14.74
CA ALA A 70 9.71 -2.61 13.81
C ALA A 70 10.99 -3.43 13.62
N ALA A 71 11.52 -4.03 14.69
CA ALA A 71 12.70 -4.90 14.63
C ALA A 71 12.42 -6.17 13.80
N VAL A 72 11.26 -6.81 13.98
CA VAL A 72 10.87 -8.01 13.20
C VAL A 72 10.73 -7.69 11.71
N PHE A 73 10.07 -6.57 11.35
CA PHE A 73 9.95 -6.17 9.95
C PHE A 73 11.30 -5.79 9.32
N ALA A 74 12.17 -5.10 10.07
CA ALA A 74 13.52 -4.77 9.62
C ALA A 74 14.38 -6.02 9.42
N GLN A 75 14.26 -7.01 10.30
CA GLN A 75 14.97 -8.27 10.20
C GLN A 75 14.47 -9.09 9.00
N ALA A 76 13.15 -9.20 8.80
CA ALA A 76 12.57 -9.87 7.63
C ALA A 76 13.00 -9.21 6.30
N ALA A 77 13.07 -7.88 6.25
CA ALA A 77 13.55 -7.15 5.07
C ALA A 77 15.03 -7.41 4.75
N ASN A 78 15.86 -7.67 5.77
CA ASN A 78 17.30 -7.90 5.62
C ASN A 78 17.67 -9.38 5.43
N SER A 79 16.82 -10.32 5.88
CA SER A 79 17.11 -11.76 5.81
C SER A 79 16.80 -12.37 4.43
N GLY A 80 16.04 -11.70 3.56
CA GLY A 80 15.61 -12.27 2.28
C GLY A 80 14.71 -13.51 2.40
N GLU A 81 14.31 -13.88 3.63
CA GLU A 81 13.32 -14.92 3.88
C GLU A 81 11.96 -14.40 3.46
N ALA A 82 11.45 -14.91 2.34
CA ALA A 82 10.03 -14.86 2.07
C ALA A 82 9.32 -15.54 3.25
N VAL A 83 8.52 -14.78 3.98
CA VAL A 83 7.68 -15.32 5.05
C VAL A 83 6.67 -16.26 4.38
N HIS A 84 6.96 -17.56 4.45
CA HIS A 84 6.15 -18.66 3.92
C HIS A 84 5.06 -19.10 4.89
#